data_AF-A0A7L0LYA6-F1
#
_entry.id   AF-A0A7L0LYA6-F1
#
_cell.length_a   1.000
_cell.length_b   1.000
_cell.length_c   1.000
_cell.angle_alpha   90.00
_cell.angle_beta   90.00
_cell.angle_gamma   90.00
#
_symmetry.space_group_name_H-M   'P 1'
#
loop_
_entity.id
_entity.type
_entity.pdbx_description
1 polymer ?
#
loop_
_entity_poly.entity_id
_entity_poly.type
_entity_poly.pdbx_seq_one_letter_code
_entity_poly.pdbx_strand_id
1 'polypeptide(L)'
;VIVLQRYFRHWHATNIVQKLREQKKLRLEWEAQEELRRKKEKEEKLRREHERRLNPKTKGDFELLYHALELWRQEETEQINRTLTGAERKAALCGLLEQEAQLIASIGRHKLNADEENRQKVILHFLNKCAQPKRWKAYDGKITEMDTQFTLRARELLEIYRSISMSDIPQDERIDVLLTLKRTVKEHECKLTQEIMELIDREIDLMSREVKECNLEGLRKRICTLFLQFIKIPKFNPEVAKILKVPPDPLKLYKNVNCCQSCKNYLPSTAFPIPANAHTTGRCRLCCQLDNESRRRETFLKCKLILENLRKSEADYQDDAKIVFLLQHQDLQYLIEKIWGCQSALSACSDLYDLVMVRWDKQHEWSPWNTILLTKDEADAHLKLCDPQKAYETAFIHRIKHKHIWAKNYFAQIQAMTSFLQRSENQTNGN
;
A
#
# COMPACT_ATOMS: atom_id res chain seq x y z
N VAL A 1 67.75 13.10 -31.85
CA VAL A 1 66.29 13.41 -31.86
C VAL A 1 65.43 12.13 -31.96
N ILE A 2 65.62 11.26 -32.95
CA ILE A 2 64.78 10.05 -33.17
C ILE A 2 64.84 9.05 -32.00
N VAL A 3 66.01 8.85 -31.39
CA VAL A 3 66.19 7.92 -30.26
C VAL A 3 65.43 8.38 -29.01
N LEU A 4 65.52 9.67 -28.66
CA LEU A 4 64.78 10.26 -27.54
C LEU A 4 63.26 10.18 -27.76
N GLN A 5 62.78 10.43 -28.98
CA GLN A 5 61.36 10.28 -29.33
C GLN A 5 60.88 8.83 -29.21
N ARG A 6 61.73 7.84 -29.53
CA ARG A 6 61.42 6.41 -29.36
C ARG A 6 61.26 6.05 -27.88
N TYR A 7 62.20 6.46 -27.02
CA TYR A 7 62.11 6.21 -25.58
C TYR A 7 60.92 6.93 -24.93
N PHE A 8 60.63 8.17 -25.34
CA PHE A 8 59.45 8.90 -24.85
C PHE A 8 58.14 8.24 -25.25
N ARG A 9 58.00 7.80 -26.52
CA ARG A 9 56.81 7.06 -26.98
C ARG A 9 56.62 5.74 -26.22
N HIS A 10 57.72 5.03 -25.94
CA HIS A 10 57.68 3.81 -25.14
C HIS A 10 57.24 4.10 -23.69
N TRP A 11 57.85 5.08 -23.02
CA TRP A 11 57.46 5.49 -21.66
C TRP A 11 56.01 5.94 -21.58
N HIS A 12 55.55 6.75 -22.55
CA HIS A 12 54.16 7.22 -22.61
C HIS A 12 53.17 6.08 -22.83
N ALA A 13 53.49 5.12 -23.71
CA ALA A 13 52.67 3.93 -23.91
C ALA A 13 52.61 3.06 -22.64
N THR A 14 53.73 2.87 -21.94
CA THR A 14 53.78 2.14 -20.66
C THR A 14 52.92 2.81 -19.59
N ASN A 15 52.98 4.15 -19.47
CA ASN A 15 52.12 4.90 -18.54
C ASN A 15 50.63 4.81 -18.89
N ILE A 16 50.27 4.88 -20.19
CA ILE A 16 48.89 4.67 -20.62
C ILE A 16 48.41 3.26 -20.25
N VAL A 17 49.20 2.23 -20.55
CA VAL A 17 48.84 0.85 -20.24
C VAL A 17 48.72 0.63 -18.73
N GLN A 18 49.60 1.24 -17.92
CA GLN A 18 49.50 1.19 -16.46
C GLN A 18 48.22 1.86 -15.96
N LYS A 19 47.90 3.06 -16.45
CA LYS A 19 46.64 3.74 -16.12
C LYS A 19 45.40 2.92 -16.52
N LEU A 20 45.42 2.29 -17.69
CA LEU A 20 44.34 1.41 -18.14
C LEU A 20 44.22 0.15 -17.27
N ARG A 21 45.34 -0.42 -16.80
CA ARG A 21 45.34 -1.55 -15.85
C ARG A 21 44.74 -1.16 -14.51
N GLU A 22 45.10 0.01 -13.97
CA GLU A 22 44.53 0.55 -12.73
C GLU A 22 43.03 0.80 -12.88
N GLN A 23 42.60 1.43 -13.98
CA GLN A 23 41.18 1.64 -14.29
C GLN A 23 40.41 0.32 -14.42
N LYS A 24 41.00 -0.69 -15.08
CA LYS A 24 40.41 -2.03 -15.17
C LYS A 24 40.30 -2.69 -13.78
N LYS A 25 41.34 -2.58 -12.95
CA LYS A 25 41.34 -3.13 -11.58
C LYS A 25 40.25 -2.48 -10.73
N LEU A 26 40.17 -1.16 -10.72
CA LEU A 26 39.13 -0.41 -9.98
C LEU A 26 37.73 -0.76 -10.48
N ARG A 27 37.54 -0.91 -11.80
CA ARG A 27 36.25 -1.35 -12.37
C ARG A 27 35.87 -2.74 -11.87
N LEU A 28 36.79 -3.71 -11.91
CA LEU A 28 36.53 -5.08 -11.46
C LEU A 28 36.25 -5.15 -9.95
N GLU A 29 36.97 -4.37 -9.14
CA GLU A 29 36.72 -4.26 -7.69
C GLU A 29 35.34 -3.66 -7.41
N TRP A 30 34.96 -2.62 -8.15
CA TRP A 30 33.63 -2.02 -8.06
C TRP A 30 32.52 -2.99 -8.48
N GLU A 31 32.68 -3.71 -9.60
CA GLU A 31 31.75 -4.74 -10.07
C GLU A 31 31.57 -5.86 -9.01
N ALA A 32 32.67 -6.34 -8.42
CA ALA A 32 32.62 -7.36 -7.38
C ALA A 32 31.94 -6.88 -6.08
N GLN A 33 32.19 -5.62 -5.68
CA GLN A 33 31.52 -5.01 -4.53
C GLN A 33 30.02 -4.83 -4.77
N GLU A 34 29.63 -4.42 -5.97
CA GLU A 34 28.24 -4.23 -6.34
C GLU A 34 27.49 -5.58 -6.42
N GLU A 35 28.12 -6.64 -6.94
CA GLU A 35 27.57 -7.99 -6.89
C GLU A 35 27.37 -8.48 -5.44
N LEU A 36 28.34 -8.25 -4.56
CA LEU A 36 28.24 -8.64 -3.16
C LEU A 36 27.10 -7.86 -2.46
N ARG A 37 26.98 -6.57 -2.75
CA ARG A 37 25.90 -5.73 -2.25
C ARG A 37 24.54 -6.28 -2.71
N ARG A 38 24.39 -6.63 -3.99
CA ARG A 38 23.17 -7.23 -4.53
C ARG A 38 22.83 -8.55 -3.84
N LYS A 39 23.81 -9.43 -3.63
CA LYS A 39 23.59 -10.70 -2.90
C LYS A 39 23.06 -10.44 -1.49
N LYS A 40 23.72 -9.54 -0.74
CA LYS A 40 23.28 -9.16 0.61
C LYS A 40 21.88 -8.55 0.63
N GLU A 41 21.56 -7.65 -0.32
CA GLU A 41 20.23 -7.04 -0.42
C GLU A 41 19.15 -8.08 -0.77
N LYS A 42 19.46 -9.07 -1.62
CA LYS A 42 18.54 -10.18 -1.94
C LYS A 42 18.32 -11.08 -0.73
N GLU A 43 19.39 -11.46 -0.02
CA GLU A 43 19.31 -12.26 1.20
C GLU A 43 18.51 -11.56 2.31
N GLU A 44 18.75 -10.26 2.53
CA GLU A 44 18.00 -9.49 3.51
C GLU A 44 16.51 -9.39 3.16
N LYS A 45 16.17 -9.23 1.88
CA LYS A 45 14.78 -9.24 1.42
C LYS A 45 14.11 -10.60 1.65
N LEU A 46 14.80 -11.69 1.32
CA LEU A 46 14.31 -13.05 1.58
C LEU A 46 14.08 -13.27 3.09
N ARG A 47 15.02 -12.81 3.93
CA ARG A 47 14.88 -12.86 5.39
C ARG A 47 13.65 -12.09 5.87
N ARG A 48 13.45 -10.85 5.41
CA ARG A 48 12.29 -10.03 5.74
C ARG A 48 10.98 -10.66 5.26
N GLU A 49 10.95 -11.25 4.07
CA GLU A 49 9.78 -11.95 3.56
C GLU A 49 9.44 -13.18 4.42
N HIS A 50 10.46 -13.94 4.83
CA HIS A 50 10.30 -15.06 5.75
C HIS A 50 9.78 -14.60 7.12
N GLU A 51 10.35 -13.56 7.70
CA GLU A 51 9.88 -12.95 8.97
C GLU A 51 8.40 -12.52 8.88
N ARG A 52 8.00 -11.90 7.77
CA ARG A 52 6.60 -11.49 7.54
C ARG A 52 5.63 -12.66 7.44
N ARG A 53 6.07 -13.82 6.95
CA ARG A 53 5.27 -15.05 6.93
C ARG A 53 5.15 -15.68 8.31
N LEU A 54 6.21 -15.62 9.13
CA LEU A 54 6.20 -16.14 10.50
C LEU A 54 5.29 -15.32 11.43
N ASN A 55 5.28 -13.99 11.27
CA ASN A 55 4.49 -13.09 12.11
C ASN A 55 3.66 -12.10 11.25
N PRO A 56 2.57 -12.56 10.63
CA PRO A 56 1.75 -11.72 9.76
C PRO A 56 0.96 -10.69 10.56
N LYS A 57 1.13 -9.40 10.25
CA LYS A 57 0.43 -8.30 10.96
C LYS A 57 -0.40 -7.42 10.05
N THR A 58 0.04 -7.27 8.81
CA THR A 58 -0.60 -6.39 7.83
C THR A 58 -1.42 -7.20 6.83
N LYS A 59 -2.38 -6.56 6.16
CA LYS A 59 -3.15 -7.20 5.06
C LYS A 59 -2.24 -7.79 3.98
N GLY A 60 -1.13 -7.11 3.67
CA GLY A 60 -0.15 -7.61 2.71
C GLY A 60 0.59 -8.86 3.18
N ASP A 61 0.79 -9.04 4.49
CA ASP A 61 1.42 -10.26 5.01
C ASP A 61 0.47 -11.47 4.84
N PHE A 62 -0.82 -11.26 5.07
CA PHE A 62 -1.82 -12.30 4.82
C PHE A 62 -1.97 -12.63 3.33
N GLU A 63 -1.88 -11.64 2.44
CA GLU A 63 -1.82 -11.88 0.99
C GLU A 63 -0.63 -12.79 0.61
N LEU A 64 0.55 -12.58 1.21
CA LEU A 64 1.72 -13.48 1.00
C LEU A 64 1.44 -14.91 1.46
N LEU A 65 0.78 -15.08 2.60
CA LEU A 65 0.45 -16.40 3.13
C LEU A 65 -0.55 -17.15 2.23
N TYR A 66 -1.60 -16.47 1.77
CA TYR A 66 -2.56 -17.07 0.84
C TYR A 66 -1.92 -17.45 -0.50
N HIS A 67 -1.00 -16.63 -1.01
CA HIS A 67 -0.28 -16.94 -2.24
C HIS A 67 0.71 -18.10 -2.05
N ALA A 68 1.43 -18.16 -0.93
CA ALA A 68 2.29 -19.29 -0.62
C ALA A 68 1.48 -20.60 -0.52
N LEU A 69 0.29 -20.55 0.11
CA LEU A 69 -0.64 -21.67 0.15
C LEU A 69 -1.09 -22.11 -1.26
N GLU A 70 -1.32 -21.15 -2.16
CA GLU A 70 -1.72 -21.44 -3.54
C GLU A 70 -0.60 -22.12 -4.35
N LEU A 71 0.63 -21.65 -4.22
CA LEU A 71 1.79 -22.29 -4.85
C LEU A 71 1.96 -23.73 -4.35
N TRP A 72 1.90 -23.94 -3.03
CA TRP A 72 1.96 -25.28 -2.43
C TRP A 72 0.84 -26.17 -2.96
N ARG A 73 -0.41 -25.66 -3.02
CA ARG A 73 -1.56 -26.40 -3.55
C ARG A 73 -1.34 -26.82 -5.00
N GLN A 74 -0.78 -25.95 -5.84
CA GLN A 74 -0.48 -26.24 -7.24
C GLN A 74 0.59 -27.32 -7.37
N GLU A 75 1.71 -27.18 -6.63
CA GLU A 75 2.82 -28.13 -6.62
C GLU A 75 2.35 -29.54 -6.18
N GLU A 76 1.61 -29.63 -5.07
CA GLU A 76 1.07 -30.91 -4.57
C GLU A 76 0.05 -31.52 -5.53
N THR A 77 -0.83 -30.70 -6.10
CA THR A 77 -1.82 -31.16 -7.08
C THR A 77 -1.12 -31.73 -8.32
N GLU A 78 -0.07 -31.06 -8.81
CA GLU A 78 0.74 -31.56 -9.92
C GLU A 78 1.44 -32.87 -9.56
N GLN A 79 2.03 -32.96 -8.37
CA GLN A 79 2.71 -34.17 -7.91
C GLN A 79 1.76 -35.36 -7.81
N ILE A 80 0.56 -35.16 -7.23
CA ILE A 80 -0.49 -36.17 -7.15
C ILE A 80 -0.95 -36.59 -8.54
N ASN A 81 -1.17 -35.64 -9.44
CA ASN A 81 -1.60 -35.92 -10.81
C ASN A 81 -0.56 -36.69 -11.63
N ARG A 82 0.74 -36.50 -11.35
CA ARG A 82 1.83 -37.23 -12.00
C ARG A 82 2.01 -38.64 -11.44
N THR A 83 1.75 -38.84 -10.15
CA THR A 83 2.10 -40.09 -9.44
C THR A 83 0.92 -41.07 -9.34
N LEU A 84 -0.30 -40.56 -9.14
CA LEU A 84 -1.47 -41.38 -8.80
C LEU A 84 -2.55 -41.28 -9.87
N THR A 85 -3.31 -42.37 -10.04
CA THR A 85 -4.46 -42.42 -10.97
C THR A 85 -5.69 -43.03 -10.31
N GLY A 86 -6.86 -42.89 -10.95
CA GLY A 86 -8.09 -43.55 -10.50
C GLY A 86 -8.58 -43.12 -9.10
N ALA A 87 -8.91 -44.10 -8.26
CA ALA A 87 -9.47 -43.88 -6.92
C ALA A 87 -8.44 -43.34 -5.92
N GLU A 88 -7.19 -43.80 -5.99
CA GLU A 88 -6.10 -43.35 -5.12
C GLU A 88 -5.80 -41.87 -5.30
N ARG A 89 -5.80 -41.39 -6.55
CA ARG A 89 -5.69 -39.96 -6.88
C ARG A 89 -6.80 -39.15 -6.22
N LYS A 90 -8.04 -39.63 -6.29
CA LYS A 90 -9.19 -38.92 -5.69
C LYS A 90 -9.06 -38.85 -4.16
N ALA A 91 -8.65 -39.95 -3.53
CA ALA A 91 -8.41 -39.98 -2.08
C ALA A 91 -7.28 -39.01 -1.67
N ALA A 92 -6.17 -38.99 -2.42
CA ALA A 92 -5.08 -38.05 -2.19
C ALA A 92 -5.50 -36.58 -2.35
N LEU A 93 -6.29 -36.27 -3.39
CA LEU A 93 -6.83 -34.91 -3.58
C LEU A 93 -7.81 -34.50 -2.48
N CYS A 94 -8.61 -35.42 -1.94
CA CYS A 94 -9.45 -35.15 -0.77
C CYS A 94 -8.59 -34.84 0.47
N GLY A 95 -7.54 -35.64 0.72
CA GLY A 95 -6.60 -35.37 1.81
C GLY A 95 -5.89 -34.02 1.66
N LEU A 96 -5.50 -33.65 0.44
CA LEU A 96 -4.92 -32.34 0.14
C LEU A 96 -5.91 -31.20 0.44
N LEU A 97 -7.19 -31.36 0.09
CA LEU A 97 -8.24 -30.38 0.39
C LEU A 97 -8.45 -30.21 1.90
N GLU A 98 -8.39 -31.28 2.67
CA GLU A 98 -8.49 -31.22 4.14
C GLU A 98 -7.30 -30.45 4.74
N GLN A 99 -6.08 -30.71 4.27
CA GLN A 99 -4.89 -29.96 4.67
C GLN A 99 -5.00 -28.48 4.31
N GLU A 100 -5.46 -28.16 3.09
CA GLU A 100 -5.73 -26.79 2.65
C GLU A 100 -6.73 -26.09 3.59
N ALA A 101 -7.83 -26.76 3.94
CA ALA A 101 -8.83 -26.20 4.85
C ALA A 101 -8.26 -25.91 6.25
N GLN A 102 -7.40 -26.80 6.78
CA GLN A 102 -6.71 -26.58 8.06
C GLN A 102 -5.77 -25.37 8.00
N LEU A 103 -5.02 -25.23 6.91
CA LEU A 103 -4.12 -24.08 6.71
C LEU A 103 -4.91 -22.77 6.59
N ILE A 104 -6.01 -22.74 5.84
CA ILE A 104 -6.90 -21.58 5.74
C ILE A 104 -7.47 -21.20 7.11
N ALA A 105 -7.92 -22.18 7.90
CA ALA A 105 -8.41 -21.95 9.25
C ALA A 105 -7.31 -21.39 10.17
N SER A 106 -6.07 -21.88 10.04
CA SER A 106 -4.91 -21.36 10.76
C SER A 106 -4.62 -19.90 10.39
N ILE A 107 -4.57 -19.57 9.09
CA ILE A 107 -4.38 -18.20 8.60
C ILE A 107 -5.50 -17.30 9.14
N GLY A 108 -6.75 -17.79 9.15
CA GLY A 108 -7.90 -17.08 9.71
C GLY A 108 -7.73 -16.74 11.20
N ARG A 109 -7.23 -17.68 12.02
CA ARG A 109 -6.93 -17.43 13.44
C ARG A 109 -5.84 -16.37 13.61
N HIS A 110 -4.76 -16.44 12.83
CA HIS A 110 -3.71 -15.42 12.84
C HIS A 110 -4.25 -14.03 12.44
N LYS A 111 -5.15 -13.98 11.45
CA LYS A 111 -5.82 -12.73 11.03
C LYS A 111 -6.64 -12.11 12.16
N LEU A 112 -7.41 -12.93 12.88
CA LEU A 112 -8.17 -12.46 14.05
C LEU A 112 -7.27 -11.91 15.17
N ASN A 113 -6.18 -12.63 15.50
CA ASN A 113 -5.23 -12.17 16.51
C ASN A 113 -4.54 -10.87 16.10
N ALA A 114 -4.08 -10.77 14.85
CA ALA A 114 -3.46 -9.56 14.32
C ALA A 114 -4.45 -8.38 14.26
N ASP A 115 -5.72 -8.62 13.91
CA ASP A 115 -6.76 -7.59 13.90
C ASP A 115 -7.05 -7.09 15.33
N GLU A 116 -7.04 -7.95 16.34
CA GLU A 116 -7.22 -7.56 17.74
C GLU A 116 -6.02 -6.73 18.26
N GLU A 117 -4.78 -7.16 17.99
CA GLU A 117 -3.56 -6.38 18.32
C GLU A 117 -3.54 -5.01 17.62
N ASN A 118 -4.01 -4.97 16.37
CA ASN A 118 -4.05 -3.74 15.59
C ASN A 118 -5.24 -2.84 15.95
N ARG A 119 -6.28 -3.37 16.60
CA ARG A 119 -7.51 -2.63 16.91
C ARG A 119 -7.22 -1.35 17.69
N GLN A 120 -6.44 -1.46 18.76
CA GLN A 120 -6.07 -0.30 19.59
C GLN A 120 -5.24 0.71 18.80
N LYS A 121 -4.30 0.25 17.96
CA LYS A 121 -3.48 1.12 17.09
C LYS A 121 -4.33 1.87 16.08
N VAL A 122 -5.32 1.21 15.47
CA VAL A 122 -6.24 1.83 14.51
C VAL A 122 -7.11 2.89 15.19
N ILE A 123 -7.61 2.61 16.39
CA ILE A 123 -8.41 3.56 17.17
C ILE A 123 -7.55 4.79 17.53
N LEU A 124 -6.35 4.59 18.08
CA LEU A 124 -5.44 5.68 18.42
C LEU A 124 -5.02 6.48 17.19
N HIS A 125 -4.75 5.82 16.05
CA HIS A 125 -4.44 6.51 14.80
C HIS A 125 -5.61 7.39 14.34
N PHE A 126 -6.84 6.87 14.40
CA PHE A 126 -8.06 7.63 14.09
C PHE A 126 -8.20 8.87 15.00
N LEU A 127 -8.09 8.69 16.32
CA LEU A 127 -8.22 9.77 17.28
C LEU A 127 -7.10 10.81 17.16
N ASN A 128 -5.85 10.37 16.94
CA ASN A 128 -4.72 11.26 16.65
C ASN A 128 -4.98 12.10 15.40
N LYS A 129 -5.57 11.50 14.35
CA LYS A 129 -5.94 12.23 13.14
C LYS A 129 -6.98 13.32 13.39
N CYS A 130 -7.94 13.09 14.30
CA CYS A 130 -8.89 14.13 14.72
C CYS A 130 -8.21 15.27 15.51
N ALA A 131 -7.20 14.95 16.32
CA ALA A 131 -6.50 15.89 17.20
C ALA A 131 -5.36 16.67 16.52
N GLN A 132 -5.05 16.38 15.25
CA GLN A 132 -3.97 17.03 14.51
C GLN A 132 -4.31 18.49 14.19
N PRO A 133 -3.34 19.41 14.34
CA PRO A 133 -3.52 20.80 13.94
C PRO A 133 -3.71 20.88 12.42
N LYS A 134 -4.41 21.93 11.96
CA LYS A 134 -4.54 22.19 10.53
C LYS A 134 -3.20 22.66 9.98
N ARG A 135 -2.75 22.06 8.89
CA ARG A 135 -1.48 22.39 8.22
C ARG A 135 -1.75 22.86 6.80
N TRP A 136 -1.20 24.00 6.43
CA TRP A 136 -1.19 24.47 5.04
C TRP A 136 0.12 25.17 4.74
N LYS A 137 0.50 25.14 3.45
CA LYS A 137 1.64 25.90 2.95
C LYS A 137 1.18 27.32 2.69
N ALA A 138 1.75 28.29 3.40
CA ALA A 138 1.47 29.70 3.16
C ALA A 138 2.16 30.18 1.87
N TYR A 139 1.83 31.39 1.43
CA TYR A 139 2.35 31.99 0.19
C TYR A 139 3.89 32.13 0.22
N ASP A 140 4.48 32.22 1.40
CA ASP A 140 5.93 32.27 1.65
C ASP A 140 6.62 30.90 1.58
N GLY A 141 5.85 29.84 1.28
CA GLY A 141 6.33 28.46 1.20
C GLY A 141 6.52 27.76 2.55
N LYS A 142 6.27 28.44 3.68
CA LYS A 142 6.37 27.85 5.02
C LYS A 142 5.09 27.09 5.37
N ILE A 143 5.24 26.00 6.12
CA ILE A 143 4.10 25.24 6.64
C ILE A 143 3.63 25.94 7.92
N THR A 144 2.39 26.44 7.92
CA THR A 144 1.76 27.02 9.11
C THR A 144 0.86 25.97 9.76
N GLU A 145 0.94 25.84 11.09
CA GLU A 145 0.08 24.96 11.88
C GLU A 145 -0.87 25.80 12.73
N MET A 146 -2.16 25.43 12.74
CA MET A 146 -3.18 26.13 13.52
C MET A 146 -4.04 25.13 14.29
N ASP A 147 -4.12 25.35 15.59
CA ASP A 147 -5.13 24.73 16.44
C ASP A 147 -6.44 25.53 16.41
N THR A 148 -7.53 24.80 16.32
CA THR A 148 -8.90 25.31 16.41
C THR A 148 -9.53 24.80 17.69
N GLN A 149 -10.61 25.42 18.15
CA GLN A 149 -11.38 24.91 19.29
C GLN A 149 -11.81 23.45 19.09
N PHE A 150 -12.08 23.04 17.85
CA PHE A 150 -12.45 21.66 17.51
C PHE A 150 -11.26 20.68 17.58
N THR A 151 -10.06 21.08 17.15
CA THR A 151 -8.85 20.22 17.27
C THR A 151 -8.39 20.12 18.71
N LEU A 152 -8.54 21.19 19.51
CA LEU A 152 -8.30 21.16 20.96
C LEU A 152 -9.29 20.20 21.66
N ARG A 153 -10.58 20.31 21.37
CA ARG A 153 -11.59 19.38 21.89
C ARG A 153 -11.30 17.93 21.51
N ALA A 154 -10.89 17.68 20.27
CA ALA A 154 -10.51 16.33 19.83
C ALA A 154 -9.28 15.79 20.58
N ARG A 155 -8.35 16.68 20.97
CA ARG A 155 -7.17 16.34 21.78
C ARG A 155 -7.54 15.99 23.22
N GLU A 156 -8.40 16.77 23.85
CA GLU A 156 -8.96 16.46 25.18
C GLU A 156 -9.63 15.08 25.20
N LEU A 157 -10.51 14.80 24.23
CA LEU A 157 -11.21 13.52 24.12
C LEU A 157 -10.24 12.34 23.88
N LEU A 158 -9.18 12.56 23.11
CA LEU A 158 -8.11 11.58 22.89
C LEU A 158 -7.35 11.27 24.18
N GLU A 159 -7.00 12.29 24.97
CA GLU A 159 -6.31 12.14 26.24
C GLU A 159 -7.15 11.35 27.24
N ILE A 160 -8.43 11.71 27.38
CA ILE A 160 -9.38 10.97 28.22
C ILE A 160 -9.47 9.51 27.75
N TYR A 161 -9.56 9.25 26.44
CA TYR A 161 -9.63 7.89 25.91
C TYR A 161 -8.37 7.08 26.23
N ARG A 162 -7.18 7.69 26.12
CA ARG A 162 -5.92 7.04 26.49
C ARG A 162 -5.94 6.66 27.96
N SER A 163 -6.30 7.59 28.84
CA SER A 163 -6.33 7.35 30.29
C SER A 163 -7.31 6.25 30.69
N ILE A 164 -8.51 6.20 30.10
CA ILE A 164 -9.49 5.14 30.41
C ILE A 164 -9.06 3.77 29.85
N SER A 165 -8.30 3.76 28.75
CA SER A 165 -7.81 2.53 28.13
C SER A 165 -6.62 1.89 28.88
N MET A 166 -6.00 2.58 29.84
CA MET A 166 -4.91 2.02 30.64
C MET A 166 -5.44 0.99 31.64
N SER A 167 -4.80 -0.17 31.71
CA SER A 167 -5.14 -1.24 32.64
C SER A 167 -4.41 -1.13 33.99
N ASP A 168 -3.22 -0.55 34.00
CA ASP A 168 -2.27 -0.65 35.11
C ASP A 168 -2.12 0.72 35.82
N ILE A 169 -3.22 1.27 36.33
CA ILE A 169 -3.21 2.53 37.09
C ILE A 169 -3.76 2.33 38.51
N PRO A 170 -3.21 3.05 39.51
CA PRO A 170 -3.74 3.01 40.87
C PRO A 170 -5.23 3.33 40.94
N GLN A 171 -5.92 2.77 41.94
CA GLN A 171 -7.37 2.94 42.09
C GLN A 171 -7.79 4.41 42.21
N ASP A 172 -7.04 5.24 42.94
CA ASP A 172 -7.34 6.66 43.11
C ASP A 172 -7.25 7.42 41.77
N GLU A 173 -6.17 7.18 41.01
CA GLU A 173 -6.00 7.75 39.66
C GLU A 173 -7.11 7.28 38.71
N ARG A 174 -7.53 6.01 38.82
CA ARG A 174 -8.64 5.47 38.02
C ARG A 174 -9.94 6.20 38.31
N ILE A 175 -10.24 6.45 39.59
CA ILE A 175 -11.43 7.20 39.99
C ILE A 175 -11.39 8.62 39.42
N ASP A 176 -10.26 9.31 39.48
CA ASP A 176 -10.10 10.65 38.91
C ASP A 176 -10.32 10.69 37.40
N VAL A 177 -9.79 9.70 36.67
CA VAL A 177 -10.03 9.54 35.23
C VAL A 177 -11.52 9.33 34.93
N LEU A 178 -12.19 8.48 35.71
CA LEU A 178 -13.62 8.20 35.56
C LEU A 178 -14.49 9.44 35.88
N LEU A 179 -14.12 10.22 36.89
CA LEU A 179 -14.78 11.48 37.21
C LEU A 179 -14.59 12.53 36.10
N THR A 180 -13.40 12.59 35.51
CA THR A 180 -13.11 13.46 34.35
C THR A 180 -13.95 13.07 33.14
N LEU A 181 -14.05 11.77 32.85
CA LEU A 181 -14.94 11.23 31.83
C LEU A 181 -16.41 11.60 32.09
N LYS A 182 -16.88 11.40 33.33
CA LYS A 182 -18.25 11.71 33.73
C LYS A 182 -18.59 13.18 33.50
N ARG A 183 -17.70 14.11 33.87
CA ARG A 183 -17.88 15.56 33.62
C ARG A 183 -17.98 15.87 32.13
N THR A 184 -17.09 15.29 31.32
CA THR A 184 -17.03 15.50 29.86
C THR A 184 -18.30 15.01 29.16
N VAL A 185 -18.80 13.84 29.56
CA VAL A 185 -19.96 13.20 28.94
C VAL A 185 -21.28 13.87 29.37
N LYS A 186 -21.31 14.50 30.56
CA LYS A 186 -22.47 15.24 31.09
C LYS A 186 -22.83 16.49 30.29
N GLU A 187 -21.91 17.02 29.47
CA GLU A 187 -22.17 18.18 28.59
C GLU A 187 -23.34 17.94 27.60
N HIS A 188 -23.67 16.67 27.33
CA HIS A 188 -24.74 16.30 26.43
C HIS A 188 -25.64 15.22 27.02
N GLU A 189 -26.92 15.52 27.22
CA GLU A 189 -27.88 14.54 27.69
C GLU A 189 -28.47 13.71 26.54
N CYS A 190 -28.12 12.42 26.49
CA CYS A 190 -28.74 11.44 25.61
C CYS A 190 -28.59 10.03 26.17
N LYS A 191 -29.25 9.04 25.55
CA LYS A 191 -29.22 7.64 26.01
C LYS A 191 -27.80 7.08 26.13
N LEU A 192 -26.92 7.42 25.18
CA LEU A 192 -25.52 6.97 25.19
C LEU A 192 -24.76 7.54 26.38
N THR A 193 -24.95 8.82 26.70
CA THR A 193 -24.25 9.46 27.82
C THR A 193 -24.76 8.96 29.17
N GLN A 194 -26.07 8.70 29.28
CA GLN A 194 -26.68 8.03 30.44
C GLN A 194 -26.09 6.64 30.68
N GLU A 195 -26.01 5.80 29.65
CA GLU A 195 -25.42 4.46 29.77
C GLU A 195 -23.94 4.52 30.20
N ILE A 196 -23.16 5.46 29.65
CA ILE A 196 -21.77 5.67 30.07
C ILE A 196 -21.71 6.06 31.55
N MET A 197 -22.55 6.99 32.00
CA MET A 197 -22.59 7.43 33.40
C MET A 197 -22.94 6.30 34.36
N GLU A 198 -23.95 5.48 34.04
CA GLU A 198 -24.34 4.32 34.86
C GLU A 198 -23.21 3.30 35.00
N LEU A 199 -22.48 3.04 33.91
CA LEU A 199 -21.34 2.11 33.94
C LEU A 199 -20.15 2.68 34.73
N ILE A 200 -19.90 3.99 34.64
CA ILE A 200 -18.88 4.65 35.47
C ILE A 200 -19.22 4.51 36.94
N ASP A 201 -20.46 4.84 37.33
CA ASP A 201 -20.89 4.76 38.72
C ASP A 201 -20.82 3.32 39.25
N ARG A 202 -21.12 2.33 38.39
CA ARG A 202 -20.94 0.92 38.70
C ARG A 202 -19.47 0.50 38.85
N GLU A 203 -18.56 1.03 38.03
CA GLU A 203 -17.12 0.74 38.18
C GLU A 203 -16.62 1.29 39.52
N ILE A 204 -16.98 2.53 39.86
CA ILE A 204 -16.60 3.18 41.12
C ILE A 204 -17.15 2.40 42.33
N ASP A 205 -18.43 2.00 42.32
CA ASP A 205 -19.03 1.21 43.40
C ASP A 205 -18.33 -0.15 43.57
N LEU A 206 -18.05 -0.86 42.47
CA LEU A 206 -17.37 -2.15 42.55
C LEU A 206 -15.91 -2.03 43.03
N MET A 207 -15.19 -0.98 42.63
CA MET A 207 -13.85 -0.69 43.14
C MET A 207 -13.86 -0.34 44.63
N SER A 208 -14.85 0.43 45.09
CA SER A 208 -15.00 0.75 46.51
C SER A 208 -15.27 -0.47 47.39
N ARG A 209 -15.75 -1.57 46.79
CA ARG A 209 -15.96 -2.88 47.43
C ARG A 209 -14.79 -3.84 47.23
N GLU A 210 -13.64 -3.35 46.77
CA GLU A 210 -12.40 -4.12 46.58
C GLU A 210 -12.57 -5.32 45.63
N VAL A 211 -13.45 -5.21 44.63
CA VAL A 211 -13.59 -6.25 43.60
C VAL A 211 -12.30 -6.35 42.79
N LYS A 212 -11.80 -7.58 42.61
CA LYS A 212 -10.58 -7.86 41.83
C LYS A 212 -10.66 -7.28 40.42
N GLU A 213 -9.57 -6.67 39.97
CA GLU A 213 -9.49 -5.99 38.67
C GLU A 213 -9.82 -6.88 37.47
N CYS A 214 -9.45 -8.18 37.53
CA CYS A 214 -9.76 -9.15 36.48
C CYS A 214 -11.28 -9.28 36.23
N ASN A 215 -12.10 -9.04 37.25
CA ASN A 215 -13.56 -9.11 37.13
C ASN A 215 -14.16 -7.82 36.55
N LEU A 216 -13.40 -6.72 36.53
CA LEU A 216 -13.82 -5.43 35.97
C LEU A 216 -13.45 -5.28 34.49
N GLU A 217 -12.68 -6.20 33.91
CA GLU A 217 -12.19 -6.10 32.53
C GLU A 217 -13.32 -5.90 31.50
N GLY A 218 -14.40 -6.68 31.63
CA GLY A 218 -15.58 -6.54 30.75
C GLY A 218 -16.27 -5.19 30.87
N LEU A 219 -16.39 -4.66 32.10
CA LEU A 219 -16.98 -3.35 32.38
C LEU A 219 -16.10 -2.23 31.80
N ARG A 220 -14.78 -2.27 32.06
CA ARG A 220 -13.79 -1.32 31.54
C ARG A 220 -13.79 -1.31 30.01
N LYS A 221 -13.84 -2.48 29.35
CA LYS A 221 -13.96 -2.60 27.88
C LYS A 221 -15.26 -1.99 27.35
N ARG A 222 -16.39 -2.18 28.05
CA ARG A 222 -17.68 -1.59 27.67
C ARG A 222 -17.65 -0.06 27.76
N ILE A 223 -17.13 0.50 28.86
CA ILE A 223 -16.95 1.95 29.03
C ILE A 223 -16.07 2.52 27.92
N CYS A 224 -14.91 1.92 27.64
CA CYS A 224 -14.03 2.34 26.54
C CYS A 224 -14.74 2.31 25.19
N THR A 225 -15.55 1.27 24.93
CA THR A 225 -16.26 1.11 23.66
C THR A 225 -17.36 2.15 23.48
N LEU A 226 -18.18 2.40 24.51
CA LEU A 226 -19.22 3.42 24.47
C LEU A 226 -18.62 4.82 24.39
N PHE A 227 -17.54 5.09 25.12
CA PHE A 227 -16.86 6.38 25.00
C PHE A 227 -16.26 6.59 23.60
N LEU A 228 -15.72 5.54 22.97
CA LEU A 228 -15.30 5.63 21.57
C LEU A 228 -16.48 5.92 20.62
N GLN A 229 -17.66 5.37 20.89
CA GLN A 229 -18.87 5.70 20.13
C GLN A 229 -19.25 7.17 20.34
N PHE A 230 -19.18 7.68 21.57
CA PHE A 230 -19.40 9.09 21.88
C PHE A 230 -18.44 9.98 21.09
N ILE A 231 -17.14 9.69 21.10
CA ILE A 231 -16.15 10.47 20.34
C ILE A 231 -16.43 10.44 18.84
N LYS A 232 -16.96 9.33 18.29
CA LYS A 232 -17.24 9.21 16.85
C LYS A 232 -18.46 9.99 16.37
N ILE A 233 -19.25 10.58 17.27
CA ILE A 233 -20.43 11.37 16.90
C ILE A 233 -20.00 12.81 16.58
N PRO A 234 -20.24 13.32 15.36
CA PRO A 234 -19.84 14.68 14.97
C PRO A 234 -20.38 15.80 15.85
N LYS A 235 -21.53 15.59 16.49
CA LYS A 235 -22.12 16.54 17.46
C LYS A 235 -21.20 16.78 18.66
N PHE A 236 -20.47 15.74 19.09
CA PHE A 236 -19.60 15.77 20.28
C PHE A 236 -18.13 15.99 19.91
N ASN A 237 -17.72 15.54 18.72
CA ASN A 237 -16.40 15.80 18.15
C ASN A 237 -16.53 16.28 16.69
N PRO A 238 -16.55 17.61 16.46
CA PRO A 238 -16.74 18.17 15.12
C PRO A 238 -15.67 17.77 14.09
N GLU A 239 -14.44 17.47 14.52
CA GLU A 239 -13.36 17.05 13.62
C GLU A 239 -13.64 15.68 12.96
N VAL A 240 -14.47 14.85 13.59
CA VAL A 240 -14.86 13.56 13.03
C VAL A 240 -15.67 13.70 11.74
N ALA A 241 -16.44 14.78 11.58
CA ALA A 241 -17.24 15.02 10.36
C ALA A 241 -16.38 15.05 9.09
N LYS A 242 -15.13 15.50 9.18
CA LYS A 242 -14.20 15.57 8.04
C LYS A 242 -13.58 14.22 7.69
N ILE A 243 -13.52 13.31 8.67
CA ILE A 243 -12.85 12.02 8.55
C ILE A 243 -13.87 10.92 8.23
N LEU A 244 -15.13 11.08 8.64
CA LEU A 244 -16.21 10.17 8.29
C LEU A 244 -16.40 10.14 6.78
N LYS A 245 -16.45 8.92 6.24
CA LYS A 245 -16.64 8.67 4.80
C LYS A 245 -18.07 8.97 4.33
N VAL A 246 -19.02 9.07 5.27
CA VAL A 246 -20.43 9.30 4.99
C VAL A 246 -20.71 10.78 5.27
N PRO A 247 -21.08 11.58 4.25
CA PRO A 247 -21.51 12.95 4.46
C PRO A 247 -22.70 13.01 5.43
N PRO A 248 -22.77 14.04 6.30
CA PRO A 248 -23.89 14.21 7.22
C PRO A 248 -25.22 14.51 6.52
N ASP A 249 -25.19 14.94 5.25
CA ASP A 249 -26.36 15.21 4.43
C ASP A 249 -26.71 14.00 3.55
N PRO A 250 -27.88 13.34 3.78
CA PRO A 250 -28.32 12.19 2.99
C PRO A 250 -28.47 12.46 1.50
N LEU A 251 -28.79 13.70 1.09
CA LEU A 251 -29.02 14.04 -0.31
C LEU A 251 -27.72 14.05 -1.14
N LYS A 252 -26.58 14.31 -0.49
CA LYS A 252 -25.25 14.24 -1.13
C LYS A 252 -24.78 12.81 -1.36
N LEU A 253 -25.35 11.82 -0.68
CA LEU A 253 -25.02 10.41 -0.88
C LEU A 253 -25.54 9.89 -2.22
N TYR A 254 -26.77 10.23 -2.61
CA TYR A 254 -27.40 9.64 -3.80
C TYR A 254 -26.66 9.91 -5.12
N LYS A 255 -25.85 10.97 -5.20
CA LYS A 255 -25.14 11.34 -6.45
C LYS A 255 -23.87 10.51 -6.71
N ASN A 256 -23.25 9.92 -5.67
CA ASN A 256 -21.91 9.33 -5.76
C ASN A 256 -21.85 7.89 -5.23
N VAL A 257 -22.98 7.18 -5.25
CA VAL A 257 -23.11 5.85 -4.65
C VAL A 257 -23.50 4.85 -5.72
N ASN A 258 -22.73 3.77 -5.81
CA ASN A 258 -22.92 2.69 -6.75
C ASN A 258 -23.27 1.41 -5.99
N CYS A 259 -24.10 0.56 -6.60
CA CYS A 259 -24.46 -0.73 -6.04
C CYS A 259 -23.43 -1.80 -6.42
N CYS A 260 -22.89 -2.51 -5.45
CA CYS A 260 -22.00 -3.64 -5.72
C CYS A 260 -22.78 -4.82 -6.28
N GLN A 261 -22.34 -5.36 -7.42
CA GLN A 261 -22.99 -6.50 -8.06
C GLN A 261 -22.98 -7.77 -7.20
N SER A 262 -21.95 -7.96 -6.36
CA SER A 262 -21.78 -9.15 -5.50
C SER A 262 -22.46 -9.02 -4.15
N CYS A 263 -22.11 -8.01 -3.33
CA CYS A 263 -22.66 -7.88 -1.97
C CYS A 263 -23.95 -7.07 -1.89
N LYS A 264 -24.42 -6.48 -3.00
CA LYS A 264 -25.63 -5.64 -3.09
C LYS A 264 -25.65 -4.41 -2.17
N ASN A 265 -24.51 -4.08 -1.54
CA ASN A 265 -24.36 -2.88 -0.75
C ASN A 265 -24.17 -1.64 -1.64
N TYR A 266 -24.82 -0.56 -1.24
CA TYR A 266 -24.63 0.77 -1.81
C TYR A 266 -23.38 1.40 -1.19
N LEU A 267 -22.36 1.65 -2.02
CA LEU A 267 -21.06 2.16 -1.57
C LEU A 267 -20.64 3.39 -2.40
N PRO A 268 -19.83 4.30 -1.83
CA PRO A 268 -19.27 5.41 -2.58
C PRO A 268 -18.45 4.93 -3.78
N SER A 269 -18.37 5.72 -4.86
CA SER A 269 -17.58 5.36 -6.05
C SER A 269 -16.10 5.05 -5.72
N THR A 270 -15.52 5.67 -4.69
CA THR A 270 -14.15 5.39 -4.21
C THR A 270 -13.95 3.97 -3.67
N ALA A 271 -15.04 3.28 -3.31
CA ALA A 271 -15.00 1.91 -2.80
C ALA A 271 -14.92 0.86 -3.92
N PHE A 272 -15.00 1.28 -5.18
CA PHE A 272 -14.88 0.42 -6.34
C PHE A 272 -13.47 0.54 -6.94
N PRO A 273 -12.89 -0.56 -7.44
CA PRO A 273 -11.86 -0.45 -8.45
C PRO A 273 -12.50 0.13 -9.71
N ILE A 274 -11.75 0.97 -10.42
CA ILE A 274 -12.15 1.47 -11.74
C ILE A 274 -11.09 0.88 -12.65
N PRO A 275 -11.30 -0.33 -13.20
CA PRO A 275 -10.38 -0.92 -14.15
C PRO A 275 -10.22 0.02 -15.33
N ALA A 276 -9.01 0.08 -15.89
CA ALA A 276 -8.72 0.93 -17.04
C ALA A 276 -9.55 0.61 -18.31
N ASN A 277 -10.23 -0.53 -18.32
CA ASN A 277 -10.99 -1.06 -19.45
C ASN A 277 -12.49 -1.24 -19.16
N ALA A 278 -13.00 -0.82 -17.99
CA ALA A 278 -14.39 -1.08 -17.61
C ALA A 278 -15.27 0.18 -17.69
N HIS A 279 -16.34 0.10 -18.49
CA HIS A 279 -17.34 1.16 -18.60
C HIS A 279 -18.39 1.17 -17.48
N THR A 280 -18.40 0.15 -16.62
CA THR A 280 -19.42 -0.02 -15.57
C THR A 280 -18.79 -0.33 -14.22
N THR A 281 -19.41 0.19 -13.16
CA THR A 281 -19.03 -0.12 -11.78
C THR A 281 -19.45 -1.55 -11.44
N GLY A 282 -18.46 -2.44 -11.34
CA GLY A 282 -18.68 -3.86 -11.07
C GLY A 282 -18.72 -4.19 -9.57
N ARG A 283 -17.75 -5.00 -9.14
CA ARG A 283 -17.61 -5.48 -7.76
C ARG A 283 -16.86 -4.44 -6.91
N CYS A 284 -17.24 -4.27 -5.64
CA CYS A 284 -16.50 -3.39 -4.73
C CYS A 284 -15.14 -3.99 -4.34
N ARG A 285 -14.21 -3.14 -3.86
CA ARG A 285 -12.84 -3.57 -3.49
C ARG A 285 -12.83 -4.69 -2.46
N LEU A 286 -13.75 -4.68 -1.50
CA LEU A 286 -13.88 -5.74 -0.50
C LEU A 286 -14.26 -7.09 -1.15
N CYS A 287 -15.26 -7.08 -2.03
CA CYS A 287 -15.65 -8.29 -2.75
C CYS A 287 -14.54 -8.79 -3.68
N CYS A 288 -13.81 -7.89 -4.35
CA CYS A 288 -12.64 -8.26 -5.14
C CYS A 288 -11.54 -8.89 -4.29
N GLN A 289 -11.27 -8.33 -3.10
CA GLN A 289 -10.29 -8.88 -2.18
C GLN A 289 -10.70 -10.27 -1.68
N LEU A 290 -11.96 -10.44 -1.27
CA LEU A 290 -12.49 -11.75 -0.83
C LEU A 290 -12.48 -12.78 -1.96
N ASP A 291 -12.81 -12.39 -3.19
CA ASP A 291 -12.74 -13.27 -4.36
C ASP A 291 -11.30 -13.71 -4.65
N ASN A 292 -10.33 -12.80 -4.48
CA ASN A 292 -8.92 -13.14 -4.59
C ASN A 292 -8.50 -14.11 -3.47
N GLU A 293 -8.74 -13.78 -2.20
CA GLU A 293 -8.39 -14.64 -1.04
C GLU A 293 -9.01 -16.04 -1.16
N SER A 294 -10.22 -16.15 -1.71
CA SER A 294 -10.93 -17.44 -1.83
C SER A 294 -10.57 -18.25 -3.07
N ARG A 295 -10.36 -17.62 -4.24
CA ARG A 295 -10.25 -18.34 -5.53
C ARG A 295 -8.86 -18.28 -6.15
N ARG A 296 -8.30 -17.08 -6.29
CA ARG A 296 -7.11 -16.83 -7.12
C ARG A 296 -5.83 -16.80 -6.31
N ARG A 297 -5.91 -16.25 -5.10
CA ARG A 297 -4.82 -16.05 -4.13
C ARG A 297 -3.58 -15.41 -4.77
N GLU A 298 -3.81 -14.51 -5.72
CA GLU A 298 -2.75 -13.77 -6.40
C GLU A 298 -2.16 -12.71 -5.45
N THR A 299 -0.84 -12.49 -5.53
CA THR A 299 -0.17 -11.44 -4.76
C THR A 299 0.08 -10.21 -5.63
N PHE A 300 -0.48 -9.07 -5.22
CA PHE A 300 -0.23 -7.79 -5.89
C PHE A 300 0.97 -7.02 -5.34
N LEU A 301 1.64 -7.52 -4.30
CA LEU A 301 2.68 -6.78 -3.57
C LEU A 301 3.84 -6.33 -4.46
N LYS A 302 4.26 -7.16 -5.42
CA LYS A 302 5.38 -6.83 -6.31
C LYS A 302 4.99 -5.70 -7.26
N CYS A 303 3.82 -5.81 -7.89
CA CYS A 303 3.24 -4.74 -8.71
C CYS A 303 3.01 -3.47 -7.88
N LYS A 304 2.56 -3.59 -6.62
CA LYS A 304 2.39 -2.46 -5.71
C LYS A 304 3.69 -1.72 -5.46
N LEU A 305 4.78 -2.43 -5.21
CA LEU A 305 6.10 -1.81 -5.01
C LEU A 305 6.57 -1.06 -6.28
N ILE A 306 6.41 -1.67 -7.44
CA ILE A 306 6.75 -1.04 -8.73
C ILE A 306 5.90 0.23 -8.95
N LEU A 307 4.59 0.18 -8.66
CA LEU A 307 3.69 1.33 -8.79
C LEU A 307 4.04 2.45 -7.82
N GLU A 308 4.38 2.11 -6.57
CA GLU A 308 4.79 3.09 -5.56
C GLU A 308 6.11 3.76 -5.94
N ASN A 309 7.09 3.01 -6.45
CA ASN A 309 8.35 3.56 -6.94
C ASN A 309 8.12 4.46 -8.16
N LEU A 310 7.29 4.02 -9.11
CA LEU A 310 6.93 4.80 -10.29
C LEU A 310 6.25 6.13 -9.91
N ARG A 311 5.30 6.10 -8.97
CA ARG A 311 4.63 7.33 -8.48
C ARG A 311 5.59 8.30 -7.81
N LYS A 312 6.58 7.79 -7.07
CA LYS A 312 7.61 8.63 -6.46
C LYS A 312 8.51 9.26 -7.52
N SER A 313 9.03 8.46 -8.45
CA SER A 313 9.89 8.98 -9.52
C SER A 313 9.15 10.00 -10.39
N GLU A 314 7.86 9.80 -10.65
CA GLU A 314 7.05 10.72 -11.44
C GLU A 314 6.73 12.02 -10.70
N ALA A 315 6.56 11.97 -9.37
CA ALA A 315 6.40 13.17 -8.56
C ALA A 315 7.66 14.07 -8.57
N ASP A 316 8.84 13.51 -8.81
CA ASP A 316 10.10 14.26 -8.87
C ASP A 316 10.24 15.13 -10.13
N TYR A 317 9.53 14.81 -11.23
CA TYR A 317 9.60 15.56 -12.49
C TYR A 317 8.84 16.90 -12.45
N GLN A 318 7.98 17.13 -11.46
CA GLN A 318 7.18 18.37 -11.29
C GLN A 318 6.40 18.81 -12.54
N ASP A 319 6.02 17.88 -13.41
CA ASP A 319 5.36 18.12 -14.69
C ASP A 319 3.84 17.86 -14.64
N ASP A 320 3.26 17.85 -13.43
CA ASP A 320 1.84 17.56 -13.17
C ASP A 320 1.32 16.28 -13.84
N ALA A 321 2.19 15.26 -13.94
CA ALA A 321 1.83 13.96 -14.50
C ALA A 321 0.62 13.35 -13.78
N LYS A 322 -0.44 13.00 -14.53
CA LYS A 322 -1.71 12.52 -13.95
C LYS A 322 -1.99 11.05 -14.23
N ILE A 323 -1.50 10.55 -15.37
CA ILE A 323 -1.81 9.20 -15.85
C ILE A 323 -1.39 8.13 -14.83
N VAL A 324 -0.21 8.30 -14.24
CA VAL A 324 0.38 7.36 -13.27
C VAL A 324 -0.51 7.18 -12.02
N PHE A 325 -1.18 8.26 -11.60
CA PHE A 325 -2.02 8.27 -10.41
C PHE A 325 -3.42 7.70 -10.66
N LEU A 326 -3.86 7.65 -11.92
CA LEU A 326 -5.11 7.00 -12.32
C LEU A 326 -5.02 5.47 -12.31
N LEU A 327 -3.83 4.90 -12.55
CA LEU A 327 -3.64 3.45 -12.60
C LEU A 327 -3.84 2.76 -11.25
N GLN A 328 -4.50 1.60 -11.29
CA GLN A 328 -4.66 0.71 -10.15
C GLN A 328 -3.67 -0.46 -10.20
N HIS A 329 -3.58 -1.22 -9.11
CA HIS A 329 -2.65 -2.35 -8.99
C HIS A 329 -2.90 -3.44 -10.06
N GLN A 330 -4.16 -3.67 -10.42
CA GLN A 330 -4.57 -4.64 -11.46
C GLN A 330 -4.14 -4.18 -12.86
N ASP A 331 -4.23 -2.88 -13.12
CA ASP A 331 -3.81 -2.28 -14.39
C ASP A 331 -2.31 -2.45 -14.59
N LEU A 332 -1.52 -2.19 -13.55
CA LEU A 332 -0.07 -2.37 -13.61
C LEU A 332 0.32 -3.85 -13.73
N GLN A 333 -0.39 -4.75 -13.04
CA GLN A 333 -0.15 -6.19 -13.19
C GLN A 333 -0.41 -6.64 -14.62
N TYR A 334 -1.50 -6.21 -15.25
CA TYR A 334 -1.77 -6.50 -16.65
C TYR A 334 -0.63 -5.99 -17.55
N LEU A 335 -0.15 -4.78 -17.31
CA LEU A 335 0.98 -4.21 -18.04
C LEU A 335 2.23 -5.09 -17.88
N ILE A 336 2.61 -5.45 -16.65
CA ILE A 336 3.79 -6.29 -16.39
C ILE A 336 3.65 -7.70 -16.99
N GLU A 337 2.55 -8.39 -16.72
CA GLU A 337 2.37 -9.79 -17.07
C GLU A 337 2.02 -10.00 -18.55
N LYS A 338 1.05 -9.23 -19.08
CA LYS A 338 0.49 -9.49 -20.41
C LYS A 338 1.22 -8.72 -21.51
N ILE A 339 1.64 -7.48 -21.24
CA ILE A 339 2.32 -6.64 -22.24
C ILE A 339 3.84 -6.85 -22.19
N TRP A 340 4.42 -6.88 -20.99
CA TRP A 340 5.88 -7.01 -20.81
C TRP A 340 6.36 -8.44 -20.56
N GLY A 341 5.48 -9.38 -20.21
CA GLY A 341 5.84 -10.79 -20.02
C GLY A 341 6.67 -11.06 -18.75
N CYS A 342 6.55 -10.21 -17.73
CA CYS A 342 7.34 -10.27 -16.49
C CYS A 342 8.86 -10.23 -16.69
N GLN A 343 9.33 -9.60 -17.78
CA GLN A 343 10.74 -9.56 -18.15
C GLN A 343 11.20 -8.15 -18.48
N SER A 344 12.45 -7.83 -18.15
CA SER A 344 13.09 -6.62 -18.65
C SER A 344 13.15 -6.63 -20.18
N ALA A 345 13.03 -5.45 -20.78
CA ALA A 345 13.04 -5.33 -22.23
C ALA A 345 14.42 -5.64 -22.83
N LEU A 346 15.51 -5.36 -22.11
CA LEU A 346 16.89 -5.51 -22.59
C LEU A 346 17.49 -6.86 -22.21
N SER A 347 17.68 -7.14 -20.92
CA SER A 347 18.30 -8.40 -20.45
C SER A 347 17.36 -9.61 -20.38
N ALA A 348 16.05 -9.44 -20.62
CA ALA A 348 15.03 -10.46 -20.37
C ALA A 348 15.03 -11.02 -18.93
N CYS A 349 15.53 -10.24 -17.96
CA CYS A 349 15.56 -10.59 -16.55
C CYS A 349 14.13 -10.69 -16.00
N SER A 350 13.82 -11.80 -15.34
CA SER A 350 12.50 -12.08 -14.74
C SER A 350 12.39 -11.77 -13.25
N ASP A 351 13.45 -11.21 -12.65
CA ASP A 351 13.46 -10.86 -11.23
C ASP A 351 12.63 -9.58 -10.98
N LEU A 352 11.34 -9.77 -10.66
CA LEU A 352 10.39 -8.69 -10.35
C LEU A 352 10.87 -7.73 -9.25
N TYR A 353 11.82 -8.11 -8.39
CA TYR A 353 12.36 -7.20 -7.36
C TYR A 353 13.36 -6.18 -7.90
N ASP A 354 13.95 -6.46 -9.06
CA ASP A 354 14.90 -5.59 -9.74
C ASP A 354 14.25 -4.82 -10.89
N LEU A 355 13.04 -5.21 -11.29
CA LEU A 355 12.30 -4.56 -12.35
C LEU A 355 11.68 -3.23 -11.91
N VAL A 356 11.81 -2.22 -12.76
CA VAL A 356 11.26 -0.88 -12.61
C VAL A 356 10.66 -0.43 -13.94
N MET A 357 9.61 0.40 -13.87
CA MET A 357 9.06 1.05 -15.05
C MET A 357 9.55 2.49 -15.11
N VAL A 358 10.00 2.90 -16.29
CA VAL A 358 10.44 4.28 -16.55
C VAL A 358 9.83 4.80 -17.85
N ARG A 359 9.87 6.13 -18.04
CA ARG A 359 9.46 6.78 -19.29
C ARG A 359 10.31 6.25 -20.44
N TRP A 360 9.66 5.87 -21.54
CA TRP A 360 10.38 5.53 -22.77
C TRP A 360 10.96 6.79 -23.41
N ASP A 361 10.13 7.82 -23.58
CA ASP A 361 10.55 9.15 -23.99
C ASP A 361 10.39 10.12 -22.81
N LYS A 362 11.49 10.78 -22.45
CA LYS A 362 11.56 11.72 -21.32
C LYS A 362 10.78 13.00 -21.54
N GLN A 363 10.56 13.39 -22.80
CA GLN A 363 9.87 14.63 -23.14
C GLN A 363 8.37 14.56 -22.85
N HIS A 364 7.82 13.36 -22.74
CA HIS A 364 6.41 13.12 -22.51
C HIS A 364 6.19 12.55 -21.11
N GLU A 365 5.03 12.86 -20.51
CA GLU A 365 4.65 12.25 -19.23
C GLU A 365 4.62 10.73 -19.33
N TRP A 366 4.82 10.06 -18.21
CA TRP A 366 4.71 8.61 -18.19
C TRP A 366 3.27 8.19 -18.51
N SER A 367 3.14 7.17 -19.36
CA SER A 367 1.86 6.53 -19.64
C SER A 367 2.07 5.05 -19.98
N PRO A 368 1.03 4.21 -19.95
CA PRO A 368 1.14 2.82 -20.37
C PRO A 368 1.68 2.63 -21.80
N TRP A 369 1.55 3.65 -22.66
CA TRP A 369 2.08 3.69 -24.03
C TRP A 369 3.32 4.59 -24.19
N ASN A 370 3.90 5.09 -23.10
CA ASN A 370 5.20 5.75 -23.03
C ASN A 370 6.02 5.18 -21.85
N THR A 371 6.10 3.85 -21.78
CA THR A 371 6.75 3.14 -20.67
C THR A 371 7.69 2.06 -21.17
N ILE A 372 8.69 1.71 -20.37
CA ILE A 372 9.52 0.55 -20.59
C ILE A 372 9.83 -0.13 -19.25
N LEU A 373 9.75 -1.47 -19.25
CA LEU A 373 10.09 -2.30 -18.10
C LEU A 373 11.56 -2.72 -18.20
N LEU A 374 12.37 -2.31 -17.22
CA LEU A 374 13.83 -2.50 -17.20
C LEU A 374 14.30 -2.95 -15.82
N THR A 375 15.52 -3.48 -15.70
CA THR A 375 16.17 -3.58 -14.39
C THR A 375 16.58 -2.19 -13.89
N LYS A 376 16.90 -2.05 -12.60
CA LYS A 376 17.34 -0.75 -12.05
C LYS A 376 18.54 -0.17 -12.78
N ASP A 377 19.55 -0.98 -13.09
CA ASP A 377 20.74 -0.51 -13.80
C ASP A 377 20.43 -0.11 -15.25
N GLU A 378 19.59 -0.90 -15.91
CA GLU A 378 19.14 -0.62 -17.27
C GLU A 378 18.33 0.67 -17.30
N ALA A 379 17.48 0.90 -16.30
CA ALA A 379 16.74 2.13 -16.15
C ALA A 379 17.67 3.33 -15.93
N ASP A 380 18.67 3.21 -15.05
CA ASP A 380 19.66 4.27 -14.83
C ASP A 380 20.48 4.58 -16.09
N ALA A 381 20.81 3.56 -16.89
CA ALA A 381 21.46 3.73 -18.18
C ALA A 381 20.53 4.40 -19.19
N HIS A 382 19.27 3.96 -19.29
CA HIS A 382 18.26 4.55 -20.17
C HIS A 382 18.02 6.02 -19.82
N LEU A 383 17.92 6.34 -18.52
CA LEU A 383 17.72 7.70 -18.04
C LEU A 383 18.93 8.60 -18.28
N LYS A 384 20.09 8.11 -18.72
CA LYS A 384 21.21 8.94 -19.19
C LYS A 384 21.16 9.22 -20.69
N LEU A 385 20.35 8.49 -21.46
CA LEU A 385 20.21 8.68 -22.90
C LEU A 385 19.45 9.97 -23.21
N CYS A 386 19.92 10.74 -24.21
CA CYS A 386 19.24 11.97 -24.64
C CYS A 386 18.08 11.69 -25.60
N ASP A 387 18.25 10.74 -26.52
CA ASP A 387 17.24 10.37 -27.52
C ASP A 387 17.18 8.84 -27.68
N PRO A 388 16.08 8.18 -27.29
CA PRO A 388 15.93 6.74 -27.42
C PRO A 388 15.89 6.27 -28.89
N GLN A 389 15.50 7.13 -29.85
CA GLN A 389 15.43 6.76 -31.27
C GLN A 389 16.80 6.60 -31.91
N LYS A 390 17.82 7.29 -31.39
CA LYS A 390 19.21 7.20 -31.86
C LYS A 390 20.03 6.18 -31.08
N ALA A 391 19.66 5.93 -29.83
CA ALA A 391 20.42 5.07 -28.93
C ALA A 391 20.12 3.57 -29.11
N TYR A 392 18.89 3.20 -29.49
CA TYR A 392 18.48 1.82 -29.66
C TYR A 392 18.38 1.40 -31.13
N GLU A 393 18.57 0.10 -31.40
CA GLU A 393 18.37 -0.47 -32.73
C GLU A 393 16.92 -0.37 -33.20
N THR A 394 16.72 -0.20 -34.51
CA THR A 394 15.39 0.00 -35.13
C THR A 394 14.44 -1.18 -34.86
N ALA A 395 14.95 -2.41 -34.90
CA ALA A 395 14.18 -3.61 -34.58
C ALA A 395 13.65 -3.61 -33.13
N PHE A 396 14.49 -3.16 -32.18
CA PHE A 396 14.08 -3.04 -30.79
C PHE A 396 13.01 -1.95 -30.61
N ILE A 397 13.20 -0.78 -31.22
CA ILE A 397 12.22 0.30 -31.20
C ILE A 397 10.87 -0.16 -31.75
N HIS A 398 10.86 -0.94 -32.84
CA HIS A 398 9.62 -1.50 -33.41
C HIS A 398 8.90 -2.44 -32.43
N ARG A 399 9.64 -3.30 -31.71
CA ARG A 399 9.06 -4.17 -30.68
C ARG A 399 8.44 -3.37 -29.54
N ILE A 400 9.12 -2.30 -29.09
CA ILE A 400 8.61 -1.41 -28.04
C ILE A 400 7.35 -0.69 -28.51
N LYS A 401 7.36 -0.12 -29.72
CA LYS A 401 6.18 0.53 -30.31
C LYS A 401 5.00 -0.43 -30.41
N HIS A 402 5.22 -1.69 -30.78
CA HIS A 402 4.14 -2.69 -30.81
C HIS A 402 3.52 -2.92 -29.41
N LYS A 403 4.35 -3.02 -28.37
CA LYS A 403 3.88 -3.10 -26.98
C LYS A 403 3.12 -1.85 -26.56
N HIS A 404 3.57 -0.66 -26.96
CA HIS A 404 2.87 0.60 -26.69
C HIS A 404 1.51 0.68 -27.39
N ILE A 405 1.41 0.22 -28.63
CA ILE A 405 0.13 0.14 -29.36
C ILE A 405 -0.83 -0.79 -28.62
N TRP A 406 -0.36 -1.95 -28.18
CA TRP A 406 -1.17 -2.88 -27.40
C TRP A 406 -1.63 -2.25 -26.09
N ALA A 407 -0.73 -1.59 -25.36
CA ALA A 407 -1.08 -0.85 -24.15
C ALA A 407 -2.13 0.23 -24.44
N LYS A 408 -1.95 1.02 -25.50
CA LYS A 408 -2.88 2.09 -25.88
C LYS A 408 -4.30 1.57 -26.14
N ASN A 409 -4.42 0.41 -26.78
CA ASN A 409 -5.72 -0.22 -27.02
C ASN A 409 -6.39 -0.69 -25.73
N TYR A 410 -5.63 -1.28 -24.80
CA TYR A 410 -6.18 -1.74 -23.51
C TYR A 410 -6.54 -0.57 -22.58
N PHE A 411 -5.70 0.46 -22.52
CA PHE A 411 -5.83 1.62 -21.64
C PHE A 411 -6.58 2.81 -22.29
N ALA A 412 -7.35 2.57 -23.35
CA ALA A 412 -8.00 3.62 -24.14
C ALA A 412 -8.93 4.54 -23.31
N GLN A 413 -9.55 4.02 -22.24
CA GLN A 413 -10.40 4.85 -21.37
C GLN A 413 -9.59 5.83 -20.53
N ILE A 414 -8.39 5.46 -20.08
CA ILE A 414 -7.50 6.37 -19.36
C ILE A 414 -7.09 7.52 -20.29
N GLN A 415 -6.85 7.22 -21.58
CA GLN A 415 -6.58 8.23 -22.60
C GLN A 415 -7.78 9.18 -22.77
N ALA A 416 -9.00 8.65 -22.81
CA ALA A 416 -10.20 9.48 -22.89
C ALA A 416 -10.34 10.38 -21.65
N MET A 417 -10.18 9.83 -20.43
CA MET A 417 -10.27 10.58 -19.18
C MET A 417 -9.23 11.70 -19.08
N THR A 418 -7.99 11.44 -19.51
CA THR A 418 -6.94 12.46 -19.50
C THR A 418 -7.22 13.62 -20.46
N SER A 419 -7.78 13.33 -21.64
CA SER A 419 -8.19 14.39 -22.57
C SER A 419 -9.28 15.31 -21.98
N PHE A 420 -10.16 14.77 -21.13
CA PHE A 420 -11.15 15.58 -20.40
C PHE A 420 -10.51 16.43 -19.29
N LEU A 421 -9.57 15.86 -18.53
CA LEU A 421 -8.87 16.58 -17.45
C LEU A 421 -8.05 17.77 -17.99
N GLN A 422 -7.32 17.57 -19.10
CA GLN A 422 -6.58 18.66 -19.76
C GLN A 422 -7.52 19.75 -20.29
N ARG A 423 -8.71 19.38 -20.77
CA ARG A 423 -9.70 20.33 -21.27
C ARG A 423 -10.36 21.16 -20.17
N SER A 424 -10.59 20.58 -18.99
CA SER A 424 -11.11 21.31 -17.83
C SER A 424 -10.12 22.33 -17.27
N GLU A 425 -8.82 22.04 -17.30
CA GLU A 425 -7.80 22.97 -16.80
C GLU A 425 -7.58 24.17 -17.71
N ASN A 426 -7.64 23.95 -19.03
CA ASN A 426 -7.61 25.05 -19.99
C ASN A 426 -8.82 25.98 -19.86
N GLN A 427 -9.95 25.49 -19.33
CA GLN A 427 -11.13 26.33 -19.04
C GLN A 427 -11.02 27.06 -17.69
N THR A 428 -10.33 26.50 -16.69
CA THR A 428 -10.11 27.18 -15.39
C THR A 428 -8.97 28.19 -15.42
N ASN A 429 -7.95 27.98 -16.26
CA ASN A 429 -6.83 28.91 -16.44
C ASN A 429 -7.10 30.03 -17.45
N GLY A 430 -8.24 29.98 -18.14
CA GLY A 430 -8.69 30.98 -19.11
C GLY A 430 -9.70 31.99 -18.58
N ASN A 431 -10.01 31.97 -17.28
CA ASN A 431 -10.92 32.90 -16.60
C ASN A 431 -10.18 33.77 -15.58
#